data_AF-A0A933AWW1-F1
#
_entry.id   AF-A0A933AWW1-F1
#
_cell.length_a   1.000
_cell.length_b   1.000
_cell.length_c   1.000
_cell.angle_alpha   90.00
_cell.angle_beta   90.00
_cell.angle_gamma   90.00
#
_symmetry.space_group_name_H-M   'P 1'
#
loop_
_entity.id
_entity.type
_entity.pdbx_description
1 polymer ?
#
loop_
_entity_poly.entity_id
_entity_poly.type
_entity_poly.pdbx_seq_one_letter_code
_entity_poly.pdbx_strand_id
1 'polypeptide(L)'
;MDAATGSLLWSMLEKVGLAFLLVYALAQTGYFRQILSRRLHARNQAVLIVFFGGLAILGTYTGAALPSGAIINIRDMSPMVAGLVGGPVVGLGAGLIGGIHRYTVGGLTATPCAITTILAGLLGGLVYLWVGKNVIAAHWAGLYAVVMMALEMGLILLLVQPFSSAMATVQIIALPMIVANAVGTGVIVFMVRNVAREVNPDALAGRPEREGAFASPGR
;
A
#
# COMPACT_ATOMS: atom_id res chain seq x y z
N MET A 1 -26.24 4.04 -1.50
CA MET A 1 -24.98 4.69 -1.07
C MET A 1 -25.32 6.10 -0.68
N ASP A 2 -25.07 6.44 0.57
CA ASP A 2 -25.41 7.74 1.12
C ASP A 2 -24.47 8.78 0.51
N ALA A 3 -24.96 10.00 0.22
CA ALA A 3 -24.18 11.02 -0.49
C ALA A 3 -22.82 11.33 0.18
N ALA A 4 -22.76 11.24 1.51
CA ALA A 4 -21.54 11.40 2.30
C ALA A 4 -20.49 10.33 1.97
N THR A 5 -20.85 9.05 1.96
CA THR A 5 -19.92 7.94 1.64
C THR A 5 -19.39 8.05 0.20
N GLY A 6 -20.25 8.47 -0.74
CA GLY A 6 -19.84 8.75 -2.11
C GLY A 6 -18.80 9.86 -2.21
N SER A 7 -19.01 10.97 -1.49
CA SER A 7 -18.07 12.10 -1.46
C SER A 7 -16.70 11.72 -0.86
N LEU A 8 -16.70 10.91 0.20
CA LEU A 8 -15.48 10.41 0.83
C LEU A 8 -14.70 9.49 -0.12
N LEU A 9 -15.40 8.56 -0.79
CA LEU A 9 -14.79 7.68 -1.78
C LEU A 9 -14.15 8.49 -2.90
N TRP A 10 -14.89 9.46 -3.46
CA TRP A 10 -14.36 10.33 -4.51
C TRP A 10 -13.10 11.06 -4.06
N SER A 11 -13.16 11.67 -2.87
CA SER A 11 -12.02 12.35 -2.27
C SER A 11 -10.82 11.41 -2.07
N MET A 12 -11.04 10.14 -1.74
CA MET A 12 -9.94 9.17 -1.63
C MET A 12 -9.35 8.80 -3.00
N LEU A 13 -10.17 8.70 -4.04
CA LEU A 13 -9.70 8.44 -5.41
C LEU A 13 -8.85 9.59 -5.97
N GLU A 14 -9.18 10.85 -5.65
CA GLU A 14 -8.34 12.00 -5.99
C GLU A 14 -6.92 11.87 -5.39
N LYS A 15 -6.83 11.40 -4.14
CA LYS A 15 -5.55 11.17 -3.46
C LYS A 15 -4.79 10.01 -4.08
N VAL A 16 -5.49 8.96 -4.52
CA VAL A 16 -4.89 7.88 -5.31
C VAL A 16 -4.28 8.42 -6.59
N GLY A 17 -4.96 9.34 -7.28
CA GLY A 17 -4.44 10.02 -8.47
C GLY A 17 -3.13 10.78 -8.18
N LEU A 18 -3.09 11.57 -7.10
CA LEU A 18 -1.87 12.27 -6.68
C LEU A 18 -0.72 11.29 -6.40
N ALA A 19 -0.98 10.25 -5.62
CA ALA A 19 0.02 9.24 -5.31
C ALA A 19 0.51 8.50 -6.57
N PHE A 20 -0.40 8.17 -7.49
CA PHE A 20 -0.07 7.56 -8.76
C PHE A 20 0.88 8.45 -9.58
N LEU A 21 0.59 9.75 -9.68
CA LEU A 21 1.45 10.70 -10.40
C LEU A 21 2.86 10.77 -9.79
N LEU A 22 2.97 10.79 -8.46
CA LEU A 22 4.26 10.81 -7.78
C LEU A 22 5.06 9.53 -8.02
N VAL A 23 4.42 8.35 -7.92
CA VAL A 23 5.10 7.08 -8.20
C VAL A 23 5.44 6.96 -9.69
N TYR A 24 4.58 7.44 -10.58
CA TYR A 24 4.83 7.45 -12.02
C TYR A 24 6.03 8.35 -12.38
N ALA A 25 6.10 9.56 -11.80
CA ALA A 25 7.23 10.46 -11.98
C ALA A 25 8.54 9.81 -11.49
N LEU A 26 8.51 9.14 -10.34
CA LEU A 26 9.66 8.35 -9.86
C LEU A 26 10.01 7.23 -10.86
N ALA A 27 9.01 6.52 -11.38
CA ALA A 27 9.20 5.40 -12.30
C ALA A 27 9.80 5.81 -13.65
N GLN A 28 9.59 7.06 -14.08
CA GLN A 28 10.23 7.60 -15.28
C GLN A 28 11.71 7.98 -15.08
N THR A 29 12.18 8.09 -13.84
CA THR A 29 13.60 8.35 -13.59
C THR A 29 14.46 7.15 -14.00
N GLY A 30 15.61 7.42 -14.64
CA GLY A 30 16.58 6.38 -14.99
C GLY A 30 17.06 5.59 -13.77
N TYR A 31 17.03 6.20 -12.58
CA TYR A 31 17.37 5.56 -11.32
C TYR A 31 16.37 4.45 -10.95
N PHE A 32 15.05 4.71 -11.03
CA PHE A 32 14.05 3.69 -10.74
C PHE A 32 14.04 2.56 -11.78
N ARG A 33 14.26 2.89 -13.06
CA ARG A 33 14.45 1.87 -14.12
C ARG A 33 15.69 1.00 -13.84
N GLN A 34 16.79 1.57 -13.34
CA GLN A 34 17.96 0.78 -12.91
C GLN A 34 17.66 -0.13 -11.71
N ILE A 35 16.80 0.33 -10.80
CA ILE A 35 16.35 -0.48 -9.65
C ILE A 35 15.56 -1.71 -10.11
N LEU A 36 14.68 -1.54 -11.09
CA LEU A 36 13.90 -2.66 -11.64
C LEU A 36 14.74 -3.64 -12.46
N SER A 37 15.83 -3.19 -13.09
CA SER A 37 16.71 -4.02 -13.92
C SER A 37 17.82 -4.76 -13.18
N ARG A 38 18.16 -4.37 -11.94
CA ARG A 38 19.29 -4.92 -11.18
C ARG A 38 18.85 -5.43 -9.80
N ARG A 39 19.64 -6.32 -9.19
CA ARG A 39 19.47 -6.65 -7.76
C ARG A 39 19.52 -5.36 -6.93
N LEU A 40 18.51 -5.16 -6.08
CA LEU A 40 18.40 -4.04 -5.15
C LEU A 40 19.68 -3.90 -4.32
N HIS A 41 20.41 -2.80 -4.52
CA HIS A 41 21.54 -2.41 -3.67
C HIS A 41 21.04 -1.62 -2.46
N ALA A 42 21.78 -1.62 -1.34
CA ALA A 42 21.36 -0.95 -0.10
C ALA A 42 21.02 0.55 -0.29
N ARG A 43 21.77 1.26 -1.14
CA ARG A 43 21.50 2.67 -1.48
C ARG A 43 20.15 2.86 -2.19
N ASN A 44 19.81 1.93 -3.08
CA ASN A 44 18.55 1.97 -3.81
C ASN A 44 17.37 1.68 -2.88
N GLN A 45 17.54 0.74 -1.96
CA GLN A 45 16.55 0.43 -0.92
C GLN A 45 16.29 1.65 -0.03
N ALA A 46 17.35 2.35 0.42
CA ALA A 46 17.21 3.56 1.22
C ALA A 46 16.38 4.65 0.52
N VAL A 47 16.62 4.90 -0.77
CA VAL A 47 15.83 5.89 -1.54
C VAL A 47 14.36 5.49 -1.61
N LEU A 48 14.07 4.22 -1.88
CA LEU A 48 12.68 3.73 -1.91
C LEU A 48 12.00 3.82 -0.54
N ILE A 49 12.72 3.49 0.53
CA ILE A 49 12.22 3.60 1.91
C ILE A 49 11.82 5.04 2.22
N VAL A 50 12.70 6.01 1.92
CA VAL A 50 12.43 7.43 2.18
C VAL A 50 11.28 7.93 1.30
N PHE A 51 11.25 7.56 0.02
CA PHE A 51 10.21 7.99 -0.90
C PHE A 51 8.83 7.46 -0.49
N PHE A 52 8.69 6.13 -0.30
CA PHE A 52 7.42 5.55 0.09
C PHE A 52 7.06 5.89 1.55
N GLY A 53 8.03 6.06 2.44
CA GLY A 53 7.79 6.62 3.77
C GLY A 53 7.20 8.02 3.71
N GLY A 54 7.78 8.90 2.89
CA GLY A 54 7.26 10.25 2.65
C GLY A 54 5.87 10.24 2.01
N LEU A 55 5.61 9.33 1.06
CA LEU A 55 4.28 9.17 0.47
C LEU A 55 3.24 8.66 1.48
N ALA A 56 3.64 7.84 2.46
CA ALA A 56 2.77 7.41 3.56
C ALA A 56 2.41 8.60 4.48
N ILE A 57 3.38 9.44 4.80
CA ILE A 57 3.18 10.70 5.55
C ILE A 57 2.22 11.60 4.78
N LEU A 58 2.45 11.81 3.48
CA LEU A 58 1.58 12.60 2.62
C LEU A 58 0.16 12.01 2.57
N GLY A 59 0.02 10.69 2.49
CA GLY A 59 -1.27 10.01 2.55
C GLY A 59 -2.06 10.29 3.84
N THR A 60 -1.36 10.52 4.96
CA THR A 60 -1.98 10.94 6.23
C THR A 60 -2.46 12.38 6.18
N TYR A 61 -1.61 13.30 5.74
CA TYR A 61 -1.92 14.74 5.74
C TYR A 61 -2.91 15.14 4.66
N THR A 62 -2.90 14.45 3.52
CA THR A 62 -3.91 14.67 2.48
C THR A 62 -5.25 14.05 2.86
N GLY A 63 -5.27 13.08 3.79
CA GLY A 63 -6.48 12.46 4.32
C GLY A 63 -7.49 13.45 4.91
N ALA A 64 -8.72 13.00 5.10
CA ALA A 64 -9.76 13.83 5.71
C ALA A 64 -9.93 13.45 7.20
N ALA A 65 -9.96 14.46 8.07
CA ALA A 65 -10.24 14.25 9.48
C ALA A 65 -11.75 14.13 9.70
N LEU A 66 -12.16 13.13 10.46
CA LEU A 66 -13.54 12.95 10.92
C LEU A 66 -13.72 13.66 12.28
N PRO A 67 -14.95 14.06 12.63
CA PRO A 67 -15.25 14.62 13.95
C PRO A 67 -14.87 13.70 15.12
N SER A 68 -14.80 12.39 14.90
CA SER A 68 -14.34 11.41 15.89
C SER A 68 -12.83 11.44 16.16
N GLY A 69 -12.07 12.27 15.44
CA GLY A 69 -10.60 12.28 15.49
C GLY A 69 -9.95 11.13 14.71
N ALA A 70 -10.72 10.34 13.96
CA ALA A 70 -10.20 9.40 12.99
C ALA A 70 -9.80 10.13 11.69
N ILE A 71 -8.83 9.58 10.97
CA ILE A 71 -8.37 10.14 9.69
C ILE A 71 -8.60 9.11 8.60
N ILE A 72 -9.48 9.42 7.65
CA ILE A 72 -9.66 8.62 6.43
C ILE A 72 -8.53 8.94 5.46
N ASN A 73 -7.84 7.91 4.95
CA ASN A 73 -6.57 8.11 4.25
C ASN A 73 -6.23 6.97 3.26
N ILE A 74 -5.15 7.18 2.51
CA ILE A 74 -4.53 6.20 1.59
C ILE A 74 -3.09 5.85 2.00
N ARG A 75 -2.74 6.04 3.28
CA ARG A 75 -1.38 5.90 3.80
C ARG A 75 -0.81 4.51 3.54
N ASP A 76 -1.59 3.48 3.81
CA ASP A 76 -1.14 2.09 3.78
C ASP A 76 -0.79 1.62 2.37
N MET A 77 -1.43 2.20 1.34
CA MET A 77 -1.06 1.96 -0.06
C MET A 77 0.44 2.12 -0.32
N SER A 78 1.07 3.12 0.30
CA SER A 78 2.47 3.39 0.07
C SER A 78 3.41 2.25 0.54
N PRO A 79 3.44 1.85 1.82
CA PRO A 79 4.24 0.72 2.26
C PRO A 79 3.81 -0.61 1.64
N MET A 80 2.51 -0.82 1.34
CA MET A 80 2.05 -2.00 0.59
C MET A 80 2.78 -2.12 -0.75
N VAL A 81 2.74 -1.07 -1.57
CA VAL A 81 3.46 -1.04 -2.86
C VAL A 81 4.97 -1.19 -2.66
N ALA A 82 5.53 -0.51 -1.66
CA ALA A 82 6.96 -0.56 -1.34
C ALA A 82 7.42 -1.99 -1.03
N GLY A 83 6.63 -2.75 -0.27
CA GLY A 83 6.89 -4.16 0.04
C GLY A 83 6.72 -5.06 -1.18
N LEU A 84 5.60 -4.95 -1.89
CA LEU A 84 5.27 -5.78 -3.05
C LEU A 84 6.27 -5.63 -4.23
N VAL A 85 6.94 -4.48 -4.33
CA VAL A 85 7.89 -4.16 -5.40
C VAL A 85 9.34 -4.25 -4.92
N GLY A 86 9.62 -3.76 -3.73
CA GLY A 86 10.98 -3.58 -3.19
C GLY A 86 11.39 -4.61 -2.14
N GLY A 87 10.50 -5.53 -1.76
CA GLY A 87 10.77 -6.56 -0.75
C GLY A 87 10.69 -6.08 0.69
N PRO A 88 10.99 -6.96 1.67
CA PRO A 88 10.67 -6.75 3.07
C PRO A 88 11.43 -5.59 3.71
N VAL A 89 12.69 -5.36 3.33
CA VAL A 89 13.47 -4.24 3.86
C VAL A 89 12.85 -2.90 3.46
N VAL A 90 12.44 -2.78 2.19
CA VAL A 90 11.85 -1.55 1.65
C VAL A 90 10.46 -1.33 2.22
N GLY A 91 9.62 -2.37 2.21
CA GLY A 91 8.27 -2.34 2.78
C GLY A 91 8.28 -2.01 4.27
N LEU A 92 9.07 -2.71 5.07
CA LEU A 92 9.17 -2.46 6.51
C LEU A 92 9.71 -1.05 6.80
N GLY A 93 10.74 -0.60 6.08
CA GLY A 93 11.29 0.74 6.27
C GLY A 93 10.25 1.84 6.00
N ALA A 94 9.54 1.76 4.86
CA ALA A 94 8.47 2.70 4.54
C ALA A 94 7.32 2.61 5.56
N GLY A 95 6.97 1.38 5.98
CA GLY A 95 5.94 1.12 6.97
C GLY A 95 6.27 1.70 8.35
N LEU A 96 7.54 1.62 8.78
CA LEU A 96 8.01 2.24 10.02
C LEU A 96 7.92 3.76 9.96
N ILE A 97 8.36 4.38 8.86
CA ILE A 97 8.25 5.84 8.70
C ILE A 97 6.79 6.29 8.78
N GLY A 98 5.91 5.69 7.98
CA GLY A 98 4.49 6.06 7.94
C GLY A 98 3.73 5.67 9.22
N GLY A 99 4.06 4.54 9.83
CA GLY A 99 3.42 4.04 11.04
C GLY A 99 3.81 4.84 12.28
N ILE A 100 5.11 5.11 12.47
CA ILE A 100 5.59 5.96 13.57
C ILE A 100 5.02 7.37 13.42
N HIS A 101 5.08 7.96 12.22
CA HIS A 101 4.48 9.27 11.98
C HIS A 101 2.98 9.28 12.29
N ARG A 102 2.22 8.28 11.83
CA ARG A 102 0.79 8.20 12.18
C ARG A 102 0.57 8.15 13.69
N TYR A 103 1.38 7.36 14.40
CA TYR A 103 1.26 7.23 15.84
C TYR A 103 1.46 8.59 16.53
N THR A 104 2.46 9.38 16.11
CA THR A 104 2.72 10.71 16.69
C THR A 104 1.65 11.75 16.34
N VAL A 105 0.94 11.61 15.23
CA VAL A 105 -0.22 12.48 14.89
C VAL A 105 -1.37 12.31 15.90
N GLY A 106 -1.49 11.17 16.57
CA GLY A 106 -2.53 10.94 17.57
C GLY A 106 -3.95 10.80 16.99
N GLY A 107 -4.96 10.93 17.84
CA GLY A 107 -6.36 10.70 17.47
C GLY A 107 -6.83 9.25 17.65
N LEU A 108 -8.15 9.03 17.46
CA LEU A 108 -8.85 7.81 17.87
C LEU A 108 -8.23 6.53 17.31
N THR A 109 -7.79 6.56 16.06
CA THR A 109 -7.27 5.39 15.35
C THR A 109 -5.74 5.31 15.32
N ALA A 110 -5.01 6.16 16.05
CA ALA A 110 -3.55 6.28 15.92
C ALA A 110 -2.81 4.94 16.05
N THR A 111 -3.09 4.18 17.11
CA THR A 111 -2.45 2.89 17.39
C THR A 111 -2.77 1.81 16.34
N PRO A 112 -4.05 1.45 16.07
CA PRO A 112 -4.36 0.41 15.09
C PRO A 112 -3.87 0.78 13.67
N CYS A 113 -4.01 2.05 13.28
CA CYS A 113 -3.51 2.55 12.02
C CYS A 113 -1.98 2.44 11.92
N ALA A 114 -1.23 2.76 12.98
CA ALA A 114 0.22 2.66 12.97
C ALA A 114 0.72 1.22 12.81
N ILE A 115 0.10 0.28 13.55
CA ILE A 115 0.41 -1.15 13.47
C ILE A 115 0.15 -1.67 12.05
N THR A 116 -1.03 -1.35 11.50
CA THR A 116 -1.41 -1.86 10.17
C THR A 116 -0.47 -1.36 9.08
N THR A 117 -0.03 -0.10 9.12
CA THR A 117 0.92 0.45 8.13
C THR A 117 2.26 -0.27 8.14
N ILE A 118 2.77 -0.63 9.33
CA ILE A 118 4.02 -1.38 9.46
C ILE A 118 3.83 -2.79 8.90
N LEU A 119 2.73 -3.46 9.26
CA LEU A 119 2.40 -4.80 8.79
C LEU A 119 2.16 -4.84 7.28
N ALA A 120 1.51 -3.83 6.72
CA ALA A 120 1.29 -3.65 5.28
C ALA A 120 2.62 -3.63 4.50
N GLY A 121 3.62 -2.93 5.02
CA GLY A 121 4.95 -2.94 4.42
C GLY A 121 5.62 -4.30 4.51
N LEU A 122 5.66 -4.86 5.72
CA LEU A 122 6.35 -6.12 5.99
C LEU A 122 5.74 -7.29 5.20
N LEU A 123 4.43 -7.48 5.30
CA LEU A 123 3.71 -8.59 4.67
C LEU A 123 3.76 -8.48 3.14
N GLY A 124 3.65 -7.28 2.56
CA GLY A 124 3.85 -7.08 1.13
C GLY A 124 5.25 -7.49 0.69
N GLY A 125 6.26 -7.20 1.51
CA GLY A 125 7.63 -7.66 1.28
C GLY A 125 7.81 -9.18 1.39
N LEU A 126 7.09 -9.85 2.27
CA LEU A 126 7.08 -11.31 2.34
C LEU A 126 6.40 -11.92 1.11
N VAL A 127 5.31 -11.32 0.62
CA VAL A 127 4.69 -11.72 -0.65
C VAL A 127 5.68 -11.60 -1.80
N TYR A 128 6.45 -10.50 -1.88
CA TYR A 128 7.51 -10.34 -2.87
C TYR A 128 8.55 -11.47 -2.82
N LEU A 129 8.97 -11.90 -1.63
CA LEU A 129 9.88 -13.05 -1.50
C LEU A 129 9.22 -14.36 -1.92
N TRP A 130 7.97 -14.59 -1.51
CA TRP A 130 7.22 -15.82 -1.78
C TRP A 130 7.01 -16.05 -3.29
N VAL A 131 6.76 -14.99 -4.06
CA VAL A 131 6.62 -15.07 -5.52
C VAL A 131 7.97 -15.04 -6.27
N GLY A 132 9.08 -15.24 -5.56
CA GLY A 132 10.41 -15.34 -6.15
C GLY A 132 11.00 -14.00 -6.59
N LYS A 133 10.76 -12.92 -5.82
CA LYS A 133 11.28 -11.57 -6.06
C LYS A 133 10.76 -10.91 -7.34
N ASN A 134 9.50 -11.21 -7.67
CA ASN A 134 8.81 -10.66 -8.83
C ASN A 134 7.68 -9.73 -8.41
N VAL A 135 7.37 -8.74 -9.25
CA VAL A 135 6.18 -7.90 -9.07
C VAL A 135 4.94 -8.72 -9.43
N ILE A 136 4.01 -8.85 -8.49
CA ILE A 136 2.77 -9.61 -8.67
C ILE A 136 1.82 -8.96 -9.69
N ALA A 137 0.81 -9.70 -10.13
CA ALA A 137 -0.23 -9.14 -10.98
C ALA A 137 -1.09 -8.11 -10.22
N ALA A 138 -1.62 -7.14 -10.94
CA ALA A 138 -2.37 -6.01 -10.38
C ALA A 138 -3.59 -6.43 -9.54
N HIS A 139 -4.34 -7.45 -9.98
CA HIS A 139 -5.49 -7.94 -9.24
C HIS A 139 -5.10 -8.60 -7.91
N TRP A 140 -3.97 -9.33 -7.86
CA TRP A 140 -3.44 -9.88 -6.61
C TRP A 140 -2.95 -8.78 -5.66
N ALA A 141 -2.39 -7.70 -6.19
CA ALA A 141 -2.01 -6.53 -5.38
C ALA A 141 -3.23 -5.80 -4.81
N GLY A 142 -4.29 -5.65 -5.60
CA GLY A 142 -5.56 -5.12 -5.13
C GLY A 142 -6.19 -6.00 -4.04
N LEU A 143 -6.20 -7.33 -4.23
CA LEU A 143 -6.70 -8.27 -3.24
C LEU A 143 -5.89 -8.23 -1.94
N TYR A 144 -4.56 -8.16 -2.06
CA TYR A 144 -3.67 -7.97 -0.91
C TYR A 144 -4.04 -6.71 -0.11
N ALA A 145 -4.30 -5.59 -0.80
CA ALA A 145 -4.72 -4.36 -0.15
C ALA A 145 -6.11 -4.48 0.51
N VAL A 146 -7.06 -5.21 -0.07
CA VAL A 146 -8.34 -5.51 0.59
C VAL A 146 -8.10 -6.26 1.91
N VAL A 147 -7.22 -7.27 1.92
CA VAL A 147 -6.90 -8.03 3.14
C VAL A 147 -6.26 -7.14 4.20
N MET A 148 -5.31 -6.28 3.82
CA MET A 148 -4.67 -5.36 4.77
C MET A 148 -5.64 -4.32 5.33
N MET A 149 -6.56 -3.81 4.51
CA MET A 149 -7.59 -2.88 4.97
C MET A 149 -8.63 -3.55 5.87
N ALA A 150 -9.01 -4.80 5.59
CA ALA A 150 -9.84 -5.58 6.49
C ALA A 150 -9.15 -5.80 7.85
N LEU A 151 -7.83 -6.06 7.84
CA LEU A 151 -7.03 -6.14 9.06
C LEU A 151 -7.02 -4.80 9.82
N GLU A 152 -6.89 -3.66 9.14
CA GLU A 152 -6.94 -2.34 9.78
C GLU A 152 -8.29 -2.11 10.47
N MET A 153 -9.40 -2.40 9.79
CA MET A 153 -10.74 -2.28 10.38
C MET A 153 -10.90 -3.21 11.58
N GLY A 154 -10.40 -4.44 11.50
CA GLY A 154 -10.40 -5.39 12.63
C GLY A 154 -9.59 -4.88 13.82
N LEU A 155 -8.41 -4.30 13.58
CA LEU A 155 -7.59 -3.71 14.64
C LEU A 155 -8.24 -2.47 15.26
N ILE A 156 -8.94 -1.65 14.47
CA ILE A 156 -9.72 -0.53 15.01
C ILE A 156 -10.80 -1.06 15.96
N LEU A 157 -11.60 -2.05 15.55
CA LEU A 157 -12.64 -2.64 16.40
C LEU A 157 -12.09 -3.30 17.67
N LEU A 158 -10.89 -3.87 17.59
CA LEU A 158 -10.26 -4.57 18.71
C LEU A 158 -9.63 -3.60 19.72
N LEU A 159 -8.96 -2.56 19.25
CA LEU A 159 -8.08 -1.72 20.09
C LEU A 159 -8.72 -0.40 20.52
N VAL A 160 -9.72 0.11 19.79
CA VAL A 160 -10.36 1.40 20.10
C VAL A 160 -11.48 1.21 21.11
N GLN A 161 -11.45 1.99 22.20
CA GLN A 161 -12.48 2.02 23.23
C GLN A 161 -13.10 3.42 23.36
N PRO A 162 -14.43 3.54 23.58
CA PRO A 162 -15.40 2.44 23.65
C PRO A 162 -15.69 1.83 22.27
N PHE A 163 -16.11 0.56 22.26
CA PHE A 163 -16.42 -0.18 21.02
C PHE A 163 -17.43 0.56 20.12
N SER A 164 -18.38 1.30 20.70
CA SER A 164 -19.34 2.11 19.95
C SER A 164 -18.68 3.17 19.06
N SER A 165 -17.63 3.83 19.56
CA SER A 165 -16.83 4.80 18.79
C SER A 165 -16.02 4.11 17.69
N ALA A 166 -15.49 2.92 17.96
CA ALA A 166 -14.78 2.11 16.98
C ALA A 166 -15.70 1.69 15.82
N MET A 167 -16.87 1.14 16.15
CA MET A 167 -17.87 0.70 15.19
C MET A 167 -18.38 1.86 14.33
N ALA A 168 -18.75 2.98 14.94
CA ALA A 168 -19.19 4.18 14.21
C ALA A 168 -18.11 4.68 13.24
N THR A 169 -16.83 4.62 13.63
CA THR A 169 -15.71 4.98 12.76
C THR A 169 -15.58 4.03 11.58
N VAL A 170 -15.57 2.71 11.82
CA VAL A 170 -15.43 1.68 10.78
C VAL A 170 -16.57 1.75 9.77
N GLN A 171 -17.82 1.98 10.22
CA GLN A 171 -18.98 2.12 9.34
C GLN A 171 -18.83 3.26 8.31
N ILE A 172 -18.11 4.33 8.68
CA ILE A 172 -17.88 5.47 7.80
C ILE A 172 -16.69 5.22 6.86
N ILE A 173 -15.58 4.70 7.38
CA ILE A 173 -14.30 4.69 6.65
C ILE A 173 -14.04 3.39 5.88
N ALA A 174 -14.63 2.26 6.26
CA ALA A 174 -14.25 0.96 5.72
C ALA A 174 -14.40 0.88 4.21
N LEU A 175 -15.60 1.15 3.68
CA LEU A 175 -15.85 1.08 2.24
C LEU A 175 -14.94 2.01 1.42
N PRO A 176 -14.88 3.34 1.69
CA PRO A 176 -14.06 4.23 0.89
C PRO A 176 -12.56 3.92 1.00
N MET A 177 -12.05 3.54 2.18
CA MET A 177 -10.62 3.19 2.33
C MET A 177 -10.27 1.88 1.66
N ILE A 178 -11.08 0.82 1.85
CA ILE A 178 -10.84 -0.49 1.22
C ILE A 178 -10.78 -0.32 -0.30
N VAL A 179 -11.79 0.35 -0.89
CA VAL A 179 -11.86 0.53 -2.34
C VAL A 179 -10.70 1.37 -2.85
N ALA A 180 -10.45 2.54 -2.26
CA ALA A 180 -9.40 3.43 -2.75
C ALA A 180 -8.00 2.83 -2.61
N ASN A 181 -7.69 2.21 -1.46
CA ASN A 181 -6.38 1.58 -1.26
C ASN A 181 -6.21 0.34 -2.15
N ALA A 182 -7.27 -0.45 -2.39
CA ALA A 182 -7.22 -1.60 -3.29
C ALA A 182 -7.00 -1.19 -4.75
N VAL A 183 -7.79 -0.24 -5.25
CA VAL A 183 -7.65 0.29 -6.61
C VAL A 183 -6.28 0.94 -6.78
N GLY A 184 -5.88 1.81 -5.85
CA GLY A 184 -4.61 2.52 -5.92
C GLY A 184 -3.41 1.58 -5.88
N THR A 185 -3.39 0.61 -4.97
CA THR A 185 -2.32 -0.40 -4.91
C THR A 185 -2.27 -1.21 -6.21
N GLY A 186 -3.42 -1.67 -6.71
CA GLY A 186 -3.51 -2.43 -7.96
C GLY A 186 -2.99 -1.65 -9.17
N VAL A 187 -3.42 -0.40 -9.34
CA VAL A 187 -3.03 0.46 -10.47
C VAL A 187 -1.55 0.85 -10.40
N ILE A 188 -1.03 1.17 -9.22
CA ILE A 188 0.40 1.50 -9.06
C ILE A 188 1.27 0.26 -9.34
N VAL A 189 0.90 -0.92 -8.81
CA VAL A 189 1.63 -2.17 -9.10
C VAL A 189 1.54 -2.53 -10.59
N PHE A 190 0.39 -2.32 -11.24
CA PHE A 190 0.24 -2.49 -12.69
C PHE A 190 1.24 -1.62 -13.45
N MET A 191 1.30 -0.32 -13.13
CA MET A 191 2.20 0.63 -13.76
C MET A 191 3.68 0.25 -13.55
N VAL A 192 4.07 -0.08 -12.32
CA VAL A 192 5.43 -0.53 -12.01
C VAL A 192 5.78 -1.81 -12.78
N ARG A 193 4.85 -2.77 -12.87
CA ARG A 193 5.03 -4.02 -13.63
C ARG A 193 5.22 -3.75 -15.13
N ASN A 194 4.51 -2.78 -15.69
CA ASN A 194 4.67 -2.40 -17.10
C ASN A 194 6.02 -1.74 -17.36
N VAL A 195 6.44 -0.81 -16.49
CA VAL A 195 7.79 -0.21 -16.59
C VAL A 195 8.88 -1.28 -16.45
N ALA A 196 8.71 -2.25 -15.55
CA ALA A 196 9.66 -3.36 -15.41
C ALA A 196 9.75 -4.22 -16.69
N ARG A 197 8.62 -4.44 -17.38
CA ARG A 197 8.56 -5.15 -18.67
C ARG A 197 9.27 -4.39 -19.79
N GLU A 198 9.11 -3.06 -19.86
CA GLU A 198 9.83 -2.23 -20.83
C GLU A 198 11.35 -2.30 -20.64
N VAL A 199 11.78 -2.29 -19.37
CA VAL A 199 13.20 -2.23 -19.02
C VAL A 199 13.90 -3.59 -19.21
N ASN A 200 13.17 -4.70 -19.06
CA ASN A 200 13.73 -6.04 -19.23
C ASN A 200 12.75 -6.98 -19.97
N PRO A 201 12.61 -6.81 -21.30
CA PRO A 201 11.62 -7.55 -22.10
C PRO A 201 11.87 -9.08 -22.09
N ASP A 202 13.12 -9.51 -22.00
CA ASP A 202 13.51 -10.93 -22.04
C ASP A 202 13.36 -11.67 -20.70
N ALA A 203 13.35 -10.94 -19.58
CA ALA A 203 13.21 -11.55 -18.24
C ALA A 203 11.85 -12.23 -18.01
N LEU A 204 10.85 -11.97 -18.87
CA LEU A 204 9.51 -12.54 -18.80
C LEU A 204 9.11 -13.35 -20.04
N ALA A 205 9.83 -13.25 -21.16
CA ALA A 205 9.54 -13.97 -22.40
C ALA A 205 9.76 -15.51 -22.29
N GLY A 206 10.52 -15.97 -21.29
CA GLY A 206 10.79 -17.39 -21.03
C GLY A 206 10.01 -18.01 -19.88
N ARG A 207 9.02 -17.31 -19.29
CA ARG A 207 8.27 -17.83 -18.13
C ARG A 207 6.79 -17.90 -18.50
N PRO A 208 6.23 -19.11 -18.71
CA PRO A 208 4.79 -19.24 -18.93
C PRO A 208 4.08 -18.54 -17.78
N GLU A 209 2.99 -17.84 -18.09
CA GLU A 209 2.14 -17.18 -17.11
C GLU A 209 1.84 -18.17 -16.00
N ARG A 210 2.59 -18.09 -14.90
CA ARG A 210 2.25 -18.80 -13.67
C ARG A 210 1.11 -18.03 -13.03
N GLU A 211 -0.06 -18.08 -13.66
CA GLU A 211 -1.36 -17.93 -12.98
C GLU A 211 -1.51 -18.98 -11.85
N GLY A 212 -0.63 -19.98 -11.80
CA GLY A 212 -0.62 -21.04 -10.80
C GLY A 212 0.09 -20.75 -9.46
N ALA A 213 0.55 -19.52 -9.13
CA ALA A 213 1.08 -19.28 -7.77
C ALA A 213 0.00 -19.45 -6.68
N PHE A 214 -1.29 -19.36 -7.04
CA PHE A 214 -2.44 -19.71 -6.18
C PHE A 214 -3.02 -21.11 -6.47
N ALA A 215 -2.50 -21.85 -7.44
CA ALA A 215 -2.98 -23.19 -7.79
C ALA A 215 -2.00 -24.25 -7.25
N SER A 216 -2.29 -24.73 -6.03
CA SER A 216 -1.80 -25.98 -5.42
C SER A 216 -0.29 -26.13 -5.14
N PRO A 217 0.11 -26.42 -3.89
CA PRO A 217 1.42 -27.01 -3.62
C PRO A 217 1.38 -28.51 -3.96
N GLY A 218 1.83 -28.86 -5.16
CA GLY A 218 1.99 -30.25 -5.59
C GLY A 218 3.44 -30.72 -5.46
N ARG A 219 3.80 -31.24 -4.29
CA ARG A 219 4.50 -32.53 -4.07
C ARG A 219 4.70 -32.77 -2.58
#